data_AF-A0AAV3YHD7-F1
#
_entry.id   AF-A0AAV3YHD7-F1
#
_cell.length_a   1.000
_cell.length_b   1.000
_cell.length_c   1.000
_cell.angle_alpha   90.00
_cell.angle_beta   90.00
_cell.angle_gamma   90.00
#
_symmetry.space_group_name_H-M   'P 1'
#
loop_
_entity.id
_entity.type
_entity.pdbx_description
1 polymer ?
#
loop_
_entity_poly.entity_id
_entity_poly.type
_entity_poly.pdbx_seq_one_letter_code
_entity_poly.pdbx_strand_id
1 'polypeptide(L)' 'MLWLVVVSEEEFAEQWLQRYGWEILPHPAHSPDLAHSDFHLFGPLKRHLGGMAFETEDDLISELRN' A
#
# COMPACT_ATOMS: atom_id res chain seq x y z
N MET A 1 4.80 24.47 2.08
CA MET A 1 3.48 24.25 1.43
C MET A 1 3.22 22.77 1.13
N LEU A 2 4.23 21.94 0.79
CA LEU A 2 4.06 20.47 0.65
C LEU A 2 3.77 19.76 1.98
N TRP A 3 4.37 20.21 3.08
CA TRP A 3 4.15 19.65 4.42
C TRP A 3 2.71 19.76 4.95
N LEU A 4 1.94 20.76 4.52
CA LEU A 4 0.54 20.92 4.93
C LEU A 4 -0.40 19.98 4.17
N VAL A 5 -0.07 19.65 2.92
CA VAL A 5 -0.91 18.78 2.09
C VAL A 5 -0.84 17.33 2.58
N VAL A 6 0.35 16.82 2.88
CA VAL A 6 0.53 15.44 3.37
C VAL A 6 -0.19 15.21 4.71
N VAL A 7 -0.08 16.15 5.65
CA VAL A 7 -0.77 16.06 6.96
C VAL A 7 -2.30 16.09 6.80
N SER A 8 -2.81 16.85 5.83
CA SER A 8 -4.26 16.93 5.58
C SER A 8 -4.85 15.65 4.98
N GLU A 9 -4.07 14.91 4.19
CA GLU A 9 -4.52 13.64 3.60
C GLU A 9 -4.57 12.52 4.64
N GLU A 10 -3.60 12.47 5.56
CA GLU A 10 -3.59 11.50 6.67
C GLU A 10 -4.78 11.72 7.61
N GLU A 11 -5.02 12.98 8.03
CA GLU A 11 -6.15 13.30 8.91
C GLU A 11 -7.50 12.97 8.26
N PHE A 12 -7.62 13.16 6.94
CA PHE A 12 -8.81 12.77 6.19
C PHE A 12 -9.01 11.25 6.16
N ALA A 13 -7.95 10.48 5.96
CA ALA A 13 -8.01 9.02 5.92
C ALA A 13 -8.46 8.44 7.27
N GLU A 14 -7.92 8.96 8.39
CA GLU A 14 -8.33 8.51 9.72
C GLU A 14 -9.81 8.80 10.00
N GLN A 15 -10.27 10.00 9.68
CA GLN A 15 -11.68 10.39 9.83
C GLN A 15 -12.60 9.50 8.99
N TRP A 16 -12.18 9.17 7.76
CA TRP A 16 -12.93 8.28 6.88
C TRP A 16 -13.01 6.86 7.48
N LEU A 17 -11.89 6.30 7.92
CA LEU A 17 -11.85 4.96 8.53
C LEU A 17 -12.75 4.89 9.77
N GLN A 18 -12.67 5.89 10.64
CA GLN A 18 -13.52 6.00 11.83
C GLN A 18 -15.01 6.10 11.46
N ARG A 19 -15.36 6.89 10.42
CA ARG A 19 -16.74 7.01 9.93
C ARG A 19 -17.34 5.67 9.49
N TYR A 20 -16.53 4.78 8.93
CA TYR A 20 -16.96 3.45 8.51
C TYR A 20 -16.74 2.36 9.58
N GLY A 21 -16.32 2.73 10.79
CA GLY A 21 -16.15 1.82 11.91
C GLY A 21 -14.91 0.93 11.83
N TRP A 22 -13.90 1.31 11.05
CA TRP A 22 -12.63 0.59 11.01
C TRP A 22 -11.74 1.01 12.17
N GLU A 23 -11.18 0.02 12.87
CA GLU A 23 -10.19 0.25 13.91
C GLU A 23 -8.80 0.47 13.27
N ILE A 24 -8.13 1.54 13.68
CA ILE A 24 -6.77 1.84 13.24
C ILE A 24 -5.81 1.23 14.24
N LEU A 25 -5.08 0.20 13.82
CA LEU A 25 -4.05 -0.41 14.66
C LEU A 25 -2.83 0.50 14.76
N PRO A 26 -2.25 0.70 15.96
CA PRO A 26 -1.06 1.52 16.12
C PRO A 26 0.11 0.87 15.36
N HIS A 27 0.66 1.58 14.37
CA HIS A 27 1.81 1.14 13.61
C HIS A 27 3.01 2.06 13.88
N PRO A 28 4.14 1.53 14.34
CA PRO A 28 5.34 2.34 14.55
C PRO A 28 5.87 2.90 13.23
N ALA A 29 6.46 4.10 13.30
CA ALA A 29 7.09 4.73 12.15
C ALA A 29 8.21 3.84 11.59
N HIS A 30 8.34 3.80 10.26
CA HIS A 30 9.43 3.12 9.55
C HIS A 30 9.64 1.64 9.92
N SER A 31 8.57 0.88 10.16
CA SER A 31 8.64 -0.53 10.53
C SER A 31 8.11 -1.48 9.44
N PRO A 32 8.79 -1.56 8.27
CA PRO A 32 8.37 -2.44 7.17
C PRO A 32 8.47 -3.93 7.52
N ASP A 33 9.23 -4.29 8.55
CA ASP A 33 9.31 -5.63 9.12
C ASP A 33 8.02 -6.03 9.87
N LEU A 34 7.28 -5.06 10.39
CA LEU A 34 6.00 -5.27 11.06
C LEU A 34 4.80 -5.21 10.12
N ALA A 35 4.94 -4.51 9.00
CA ALA A 35 3.93 -4.47 7.96
C ALA A 35 3.91 -5.80 7.19
N HIS A 36 2.85 -6.59 7.37
CA HIS A 36 2.73 -7.91 6.75
C HIS A 36 2.83 -7.86 5.21
N SER A 37 2.33 -6.80 4.57
CA SER A 37 2.46 -6.55 3.12
C SER A 37 3.92 -6.41 2.69
N ASP A 38 4.71 -5.60 3.40
CA ASP A 38 6.10 -5.34 3.05
C ASP A 38 6.99 -6.54 3.37
N PHE A 39 6.83 -7.14 4.56
CA PHE A 39 7.64 -8.26 4.99
C PHE A 39 7.38 -9.54 4.18
N HIS A 40 6.11 -9.86 3.93
CA HIS A 40 5.75 -11.16 3.36
C HIS A 40 5.33 -11.10 1.89
N LEU A 41 4.53 -10.12 1.48
CA LEU A 41 3.88 -10.14 0.17
C LEU A 41 4.74 -9.52 -0.94
N PHE A 42 5.30 -8.33 -0.71
CA PHE A 42 5.95 -7.58 -1.79
C PHE A 42 7.31 -8.15 -2.22
N GLY A 43 8.02 -8.85 -1.33
CA GLY A 43 9.28 -9.52 -1.69
C GLY A 43 9.09 -10.62 -2.75
N PRO A 44 8.22 -11.62 -2.51
CA PRO A 44 7.82 -12.60 -3.53
C PRO A 44 7.23 -11.97 -4.78
N LEU A 45 6.33 -10.99 -4.64
CA LEU A 45 5.68 -10.35 -5.78
C LEU A 45 6.70 -9.67 -6.71
N LYS A 46 7.67 -8.92 -6.15
CA LYS A 46 8.75 -8.31 -6.94
C LYS A 46 9.63 -9.34 -7.65
N ARG A 47 9.83 -10.51 -7.05
CA ARG A 47 10.58 -11.60 -7.69
C ARG A 47 9.79 -12.23 -8.83
N HIS A 48 8.47 -12.39 -8.65
CA HIS A 48 7.56 -12.90 -9.68
C HIS A 48 7.49 -11.96 -10.89
N LEU A 49 7.28 -10.67 -10.65
CA LEU A 49 7.18 -9.65 -11.71
C LEU A 49 8.55 -9.20 -12.26
N GLY A 50 9.65 -9.65 -11.65
CA GLY A 50 10.99 -9.17 -11.95
C GLY A 50 11.39 -9.47 -13.39
N GLY A 51 11.62 -8.43 -14.19
CA GLY A 51 12.03 -8.56 -15.59
C GLY A 51 10.88 -8.74 -16.58
N MET A 52 9.63 -8.76 -16.11
CA MET A 52 8.46 -8.69 -16.97
C MET A 52 8.24 -7.26 -17.46
N ALA A 53 7.85 -7.11 -18.73
CA ALA A 53 7.40 -5.86 -19.29
C ALA A 53 5.93 -6.01 -19.67
N PHE A 54 5.14 -4.99 -19.36
CA PHE A 54 3.71 -4.93 -19.64
C PHE A 54 3.46 -3.76 -20.59
N GLU A 55 2.74 -3.98 -21.67
CA GLU A 55 2.42 -2.94 -22.65
C GLU A 55 1.24 -2.09 -22.18
N THR A 56 0.31 -2.71 -21.46
CA THR A 56 -0.88 -2.06 -20.91
C THR A 56 -1.09 -2.38 -19.43
N GLU A 57 -1.92 -1.58 -18.76
CA GLU A 57 -2.36 -1.85 -17.39
C GLU A 57 -3.15 -3.16 -17.30
N ASP A 58 -3.95 -3.48 -18.32
CA ASP A 58 -4.74 -4.72 -18.36
C ASP A 58 -3.84 -5.97 -18.36
N ASP A 59 -2.69 -5.92 -19.04
CA ASP A 59 -1.71 -7.00 -19.03
C ASP A 59 -1.17 -7.25 -17.63
N LEU A 60 -0.79 -6.18 -16.93
CA LEU A 60 -0.31 -6.24 -15.54
C LEU A 60 -1.40 -6.77 -14.61
N ILE A 61 -2.64 -6.28 -14.73
CA ILE A 61 -3.77 -6.73 -13.90
C ILE A 61 -4.07 -8.21 -14.16
N SER A 62 -3.97 -8.67 -15.41
CA SER A 62 -4.19 -10.08 -15.75
C SER A 62 -3.16 -10.99 -15.07
N GLU A 63 -1.88 -10.58 -15.05
CA GLU A 63 -0.81 -11.31 -14.39
C GLU A 63 -1.00 -11.38 -12.88
N LEU A 64 -1.46 -10.28 -12.26
CA LEU A 64 -1.72 -10.22 -10.81
C LEU A 64 -2.96 -11.02 -10.36
N ARG A 65 -3.84 -11.41 -11.29
CA ARG A 65 -5.09 -12.13 -11.00
C ARG A 65 -4.99 -13.65 -11.17
N ASN A 66 -3.86 -14.15 -11.67
CA ASN A 66 -3.61 -15.55 -11.96
C ASN A 66 -3.18 -16.33 -10.70
#